data_AF-A0A3C0NRB6-F1
#
_entry.id   AF-A0A3C0NRB6-F1
#
_cell.length_a   1.000
_cell.length_b   1.000
_cell.length_c   1.000
_cell.angle_alpha   90.00
_cell.angle_beta   90.00
_cell.angle_gamma   90.00
#
_symmetry.space_group_name_H-M   'P 1'
#
loop_
_entity.id
_entity.type
_entity.pdbx_description
1 polymer ?
#
loop_
_entity_poly.entity_id
_entity_poly.type
_entity_poly.pdbx_seq_one_letter_code
_entity_poly.pdbx_strand_id
1 'polypeptide(L)'
;VFIDHGMGVVIGETAVIGDDCTLYHGVTLGGTTWNKGKRHPTLETGVVIGAGAKVLGPITIGKNAKIGSNAVVVKDVPENATAVGIPARILEEEKAKQRDHTAQKIGFSAYAIGNDENDPITKAIHSLLDHAEKQDKIITSLQAQLVQLNDMQANTEVGEAFSAKKDSKLKN
;
A
#
# COMPACT_ATOMS: atom_id res chain seq x y z
N VAL A 1 14.66 -14.07 27.95
CA VAL A 1 14.26 -12.79 27.30
C VAL A 1 15.49 -11.91 27.09
N PHE A 2 15.64 -11.33 25.92
CA PHE A 2 16.67 -10.34 25.57
C PHE A 2 16.00 -8.98 25.38
N ILE A 3 16.52 -7.95 26.05
CA ILE A 3 16.02 -6.57 25.92
C ILE A 3 17.13 -5.73 25.33
N ASP A 4 16.97 -5.34 24.06
CA ASP A 4 17.94 -4.54 23.34
C ASP A 4 17.61 -3.05 23.46
N HIS A 5 18.60 -2.26 23.91
CA HIS A 5 18.44 -0.84 24.20
C HIS A 5 17.27 -0.50 25.14
N GLY A 6 17.13 -1.17 26.30
CA GLY A 6 15.92 -1.14 27.16
C GLY A 6 15.29 0.18 27.63
N MET A 7 15.79 1.35 27.20
CA MET A 7 15.14 2.66 27.36
C MET A 7 13.67 2.61 26.90
N GLY A 8 12.76 3.02 27.78
CA GLY A 8 11.34 3.15 27.46
C GLY A 8 10.58 1.82 27.29
N VAL A 9 11.18 0.68 27.68
CA VAL A 9 10.45 -0.59 27.75
C VAL A 9 9.51 -0.57 28.96
N VAL A 10 8.23 -0.82 28.72
CA VAL A 10 7.17 -0.83 29.74
C VAL A 10 6.50 -2.21 29.73
N ILE A 11 6.60 -2.95 30.84
CA ILE A 11 6.00 -4.29 30.99
C ILE A 11 4.97 -4.22 32.10
N GLY A 12 3.72 -4.51 31.77
CA GLY A 12 2.63 -4.45 32.74
C GLY A 12 2.54 -5.67 33.66
N GLU A 13 1.84 -5.50 34.78
CA GLU A 13 1.77 -6.44 35.92
C GLU A 13 1.47 -7.90 35.53
N THR A 14 0.55 -8.11 34.58
CA THR A 14 0.07 -9.45 34.20
C THR A 14 0.60 -9.91 32.84
N ALA A 15 1.67 -9.28 32.37
CA ALA A 15 2.33 -9.69 31.15
C ALA A 15 3.04 -11.02 31.36
N VAL A 16 3.03 -11.88 30.35
CA VAL A 16 3.79 -13.13 30.34
C VAL A 16 4.72 -13.07 29.14
N ILE A 17 6.00 -13.34 29.35
CA ILE A 17 7.02 -13.33 28.29
C ILE A 17 7.68 -14.70 28.30
N GLY A 18 7.52 -15.44 27.20
CA GLY A 18 8.14 -16.75 27.00
C GLY A 18 9.65 -16.67 26.77
N ASP A 19 10.25 -17.84 26.60
CA ASP A 19 11.68 -17.98 26.35
C ASP A 19 12.10 -17.37 25.01
N ASP A 20 13.36 -16.98 24.90
CA ASP A 20 13.97 -16.47 23.66
C ASP A 20 13.25 -15.27 23.00
N CYS A 21 12.40 -14.55 23.74
CA CYS A 21 11.79 -13.32 23.25
C CYS A 21 12.82 -12.19 23.16
N THR A 22 12.73 -11.36 22.12
CA THR A 22 13.52 -10.14 21.95
C THR A 22 12.62 -8.91 21.99
N LEU A 23 12.91 -7.96 22.88
CA LEU A 23 12.21 -6.67 22.96
C LEU A 23 13.20 -5.54 22.70
N TYR A 24 12.92 -4.68 21.72
CA TYR A 24 13.71 -3.47 21.49
C TYR A 24 13.23 -2.31 22.39
N HIS A 25 13.98 -1.19 22.37
CA HIS A 25 13.64 0.04 23.07
C HIS A 25 12.21 0.54 22.80
N GLY A 26 11.61 1.23 23.75
CA GLY A 26 10.31 1.88 23.61
C GLY A 26 9.11 0.92 23.49
N VAL A 27 9.31 -0.38 23.67
CA VAL A 27 8.24 -1.38 23.62
C VAL A 27 7.31 -1.24 24.82
N THR A 28 6.00 -1.38 24.61
CA THR A 28 5.02 -1.43 25.71
C THR A 28 4.19 -2.71 25.62
N LEU A 29 4.19 -3.49 26.69
CA LEU A 29 3.26 -4.58 26.95
C LEU A 29 2.20 -4.07 27.94
N GLY A 30 1.20 -3.38 27.40
CA GLY A 30 0.26 -2.54 28.15
C GLY A 30 -1.11 -3.16 28.34
N GLY A 31 -1.84 -2.68 29.34
CA GLY A 31 -3.23 -3.05 29.57
C GLY A 31 -4.21 -2.14 28.83
N THR A 32 -5.39 -2.66 28.51
CA THR A 32 -6.50 -1.87 27.92
C THR A 32 -7.62 -1.56 28.90
N THR A 33 -7.58 -2.14 30.10
CA THR A 33 -8.62 -1.99 31.12
C THR A 33 -8.01 -1.81 32.52
N TRP A 34 -8.80 -1.26 33.43
CA TRP A 34 -8.47 -1.13 34.86
C TRP A 34 -8.96 -2.32 35.70
N ASN A 35 -9.64 -3.28 35.08
CA ASN A 35 -10.19 -4.44 35.77
C ASN A 35 -9.07 -5.32 36.32
N LYS A 36 -9.27 -5.86 37.52
CA LYS A 36 -8.34 -6.83 38.10
C LYS A 36 -8.33 -8.11 37.26
N GLY A 37 -7.16 -8.74 37.15
CA GLY A 37 -6.95 -9.98 36.38
C GLY A 37 -6.01 -9.82 35.19
N LYS A 38 -6.02 -10.83 34.31
CA LYS A 38 -5.22 -10.86 33.08
C LYS A 38 -5.68 -9.73 32.15
N ARG A 39 -4.78 -8.77 31.92
CA ARG A 39 -5.07 -7.55 31.14
C ARG A 39 -3.90 -7.08 30.28
N HIS A 40 -2.74 -7.72 30.40
CA HIS A 40 -1.55 -7.45 29.62
C HIS A 40 -1.22 -8.64 28.71
N PRO A 41 -0.38 -8.45 27.69
CA PRO A 41 -0.12 -9.46 26.68
C PRO A 41 0.55 -10.73 27.21
N THR A 42 0.47 -11.78 26.40
CA THR A 42 1.28 -13.00 26.51
C THR A 42 2.13 -13.12 25.25
N LEU A 43 3.45 -13.19 25.40
CA LEU A 43 4.38 -13.49 24.31
C LEU A 43 4.80 -14.96 24.44
N GLU A 44 4.60 -15.75 23.40
CA GLU A 44 5.12 -17.12 23.33
C GLU A 44 6.62 -17.15 22.98
N THR A 45 7.22 -18.34 22.93
CA THR A 45 8.66 -18.51 22.68
C THR A 45 9.11 -17.87 21.36
N GLY A 46 10.28 -17.22 21.38
CA GLY A 46 10.94 -16.71 20.17
C GLY A 46 10.30 -15.47 19.55
N VAL A 47 9.35 -14.83 20.24
CA VAL A 47 8.69 -13.62 19.75
C VAL A 47 9.66 -12.44 19.68
N VAL A 48 9.59 -11.67 18.59
CA VAL A 48 10.38 -10.45 18.41
C VAL A 48 9.47 -9.23 18.37
N ILE A 49 9.68 -8.28 19.27
CA ILE A 49 8.93 -7.03 19.34
C ILE A 49 9.83 -5.86 18.91
N GLY A 50 9.54 -5.30 17.74
CA GLY A 50 10.27 -4.17 17.16
C GLY A 50 10.23 -2.89 18.02
N ALA A 51 11.17 -2.00 17.77
CA ALA A 51 11.35 -0.77 18.53
C ALA A 51 10.07 0.08 18.56
N GLY A 52 9.71 0.60 19.72
CA GLY A 52 8.56 1.50 19.89
C GLY A 52 7.18 0.83 19.78
N ALA A 53 7.08 -0.48 19.51
CA ALA A 53 5.80 -1.16 19.35
C ALA A 53 4.96 -1.16 20.64
N LYS A 54 3.64 -1.10 20.48
CA LYS A 54 2.65 -1.13 21.58
C LYS A 54 1.78 -2.36 21.42
N VAL A 55 1.89 -3.31 22.33
CA VAL A 55 1.07 -4.53 22.39
C VAL A 55 0.12 -4.37 23.56
N LEU A 56 -1.17 -4.25 23.29
CA LEU A 56 -2.15 -3.77 24.26
C LEU A 56 -3.27 -4.78 24.49
N GLY A 57 -3.51 -5.11 25.76
CA GLY A 57 -4.61 -5.96 26.22
C GLY A 57 -4.18 -7.40 26.49
N PRO A 58 -5.12 -8.25 26.96
CA PRO A 58 -4.87 -9.65 27.25
C PRO A 58 -4.83 -10.50 25.96
N ILE A 59 -3.95 -10.14 25.04
CA ILE A 59 -3.77 -10.80 23.73
C ILE A 59 -2.52 -11.68 23.73
N THR A 60 -2.50 -12.67 22.85
CA THR A 60 -1.39 -13.60 22.68
C THR A 60 -0.65 -13.32 21.37
N ILE A 61 0.67 -13.24 21.48
CA ILE A 61 1.59 -13.17 20.34
C ILE A 61 2.23 -14.55 20.22
N GLY A 62 1.85 -15.27 19.17
CA GLY A 62 2.19 -16.67 18.95
C GLY A 62 3.69 -16.90 18.72
N LYS A 63 4.11 -18.15 18.86
CA LYS A 63 5.51 -18.58 18.76
C LYS A 63 6.19 -18.03 17.50
N ASN A 64 7.41 -17.52 17.65
CA ASN A 64 8.22 -16.92 16.58
C ASN A 64 7.55 -15.77 15.81
N ALA A 65 6.43 -15.23 16.27
CA ALA A 65 5.79 -14.10 15.62
C ALA A 65 6.65 -12.83 15.77
N LYS A 66 6.48 -11.92 14.81
CA LYS A 66 7.25 -10.67 14.73
C LYS A 66 6.32 -9.47 14.73
N ILE A 67 6.57 -8.52 15.61
CA ILE A 67 5.85 -7.25 15.65
C ILE A 67 6.75 -6.16 15.07
N GLY A 68 6.27 -5.47 14.04
CA GLY A 68 6.99 -4.38 13.40
C GLY A 68 7.22 -3.20 14.35
N SER A 69 8.28 -2.43 14.10
CA SER A 69 8.56 -1.21 14.85
C SER A 69 7.38 -0.23 14.79
N ASN A 70 7.11 0.44 15.91
CA ASN A 70 5.99 1.37 16.11
C ASN A 70 4.59 0.80 15.80
N ALA A 71 4.42 -0.52 15.63
CA ALA A 71 3.11 -1.11 15.43
C ALA A 71 2.25 -1.02 16.70
N VAL A 72 0.92 -0.89 16.52
CA VAL A 72 -0.05 -0.92 17.63
C VAL A 72 -0.91 -2.18 17.49
N VAL A 73 -0.61 -3.17 18.31
CA VAL A 73 -1.22 -4.51 18.28
C VAL A 73 -2.31 -4.59 19.35
N VAL A 74 -3.54 -4.85 18.91
CA VAL A 74 -4.74 -4.93 19.77
C VAL A 74 -5.53 -6.23 19.56
N LYS A 75 -4.96 -7.19 18.83
CA LYS A 75 -5.52 -8.51 18.53
C LYS A 75 -4.41 -9.55 18.55
N ASP A 76 -4.79 -10.80 18.77
CA ASP A 76 -3.84 -11.92 18.74
C ASP A 76 -3.10 -11.99 17.41
N VAL A 77 -1.82 -12.39 17.49
CA VAL A 77 -0.96 -12.60 16.32
C VAL A 77 -0.62 -14.09 16.26
N PRO A 78 -0.95 -14.81 15.17
CA PRO A 78 -0.64 -16.23 15.02
C PRO A 78 0.86 -16.52 15.07
N GLU A 79 1.21 -17.78 15.31
CA GLU A 79 2.59 -18.25 15.21
C GLU A 79 3.21 -17.96 13.84
N ASN A 80 4.51 -17.67 13.83
CA ASN A 80 5.32 -17.34 12.65
C ASN A 80 4.81 -16.13 11.81
N ALA A 81 3.75 -15.45 12.25
CA ALA A 81 3.18 -14.32 11.52
C ALA A 81 3.94 -13.02 11.83
N THR A 82 3.89 -12.07 10.91
CA THR A 82 4.41 -10.72 11.12
C THR A 82 3.26 -9.72 11.14
N ALA A 83 3.14 -8.93 12.21
CA ALA A 83 2.12 -7.88 12.35
C ALA A 83 2.76 -6.49 12.33
N VAL A 84 2.25 -5.59 11.48
CA VAL A 84 2.80 -4.23 11.28
C VAL A 84 1.69 -3.18 11.16
N GLY A 85 2.01 -1.91 11.42
CA GLY A 85 1.09 -0.78 11.22
C GLY A 85 0.27 -0.38 12.46
N ILE A 86 -0.58 0.62 12.27
CA ILE A 86 -1.43 1.23 13.32
C ILE A 86 -2.86 1.38 12.75
N PRO A 87 -3.85 0.56 13.18
CA PRO A 87 -3.69 -0.65 13.98
C PRO A 87 -2.95 -1.76 13.21
N ALA A 88 -2.28 -2.66 13.93
CA ALA A 88 -1.47 -3.70 13.33
C ALA A 88 -2.30 -4.68 12.50
N ARG A 89 -1.76 -5.06 11.34
CA ARG A 89 -2.32 -6.10 10.47
C ARG A 89 -1.27 -7.15 10.18
N ILE A 90 -1.73 -8.40 10.05
CA ILE A 90 -0.88 -9.54 9.72
C ILE A 90 -0.51 -9.46 8.24
N LEU A 91 0.78 -9.57 7.94
CA LEU A 91 1.29 -9.70 6.58
C LEU A 91 1.07 -11.14 6.11
N GLU A 92 0.29 -11.31 5.06
CA GLU A 92 0.19 -12.59 4.34
C GLU A 92 1.41 -12.72 3.42
N GLU A 93 2.20 -13.79 3.57
CA GLU A 93 3.44 -14.02 2.80
C GLU A 93 3.18 -14.10 1.28
N GLU A 94 2.03 -14.64 0.85
CA GLU A 94 1.60 -14.68 -0.56
C GLU A 94 1.38 -13.27 -1.13
N LYS A 95 0.74 -12.38 -0.35
CA LYS A 95 0.51 -10.99 -0.78
C LYS A 95 1.78 -10.15 -0.78
N ALA A 96 2.76 -10.47 0.06
CA ALA A 96 4.06 -9.79 0.04
C ALA A 96 4.81 -10.03 -1.27
N LYS A 97 4.86 -11.27 -1.76
CA LYS A 97 5.46 -11.62 -3.06
C LYS A 97 4.70 -11.00 -4.23
N GLN A 98 3.36 -10.98 -4.16
CA GLN A 98 2.52 -10.34 -5.18
C GLN A 98 2.69 -8.81 -5.23
N ARG A 99 2.96 -8.17 -4.09
CA ARG A 99 3.25 -6.72 -3.99
C ARG A 99 4.55 -6.35 -4.67
N ASP A 100 5.61 -7.12 -4.47
CA ASP A 100 6.90 -6.90 -5.15
C ASP A 100 6.73 -6.98 -6.68
N HIS A 101 5.95 -7.95 -7.15
CA HIS A 101 5.70 -8.14 -8.58
C HIS A 101 4.81 -7.04 -9.21
N THR A 102 3.92 -6.43 -8.40
CA THR A 102 3.01 -5.36 -8.85
C THR A 102 3.69 -3.99 -8.80
N ALA A 103 4.50 -3.72 -7.76
CA ALA A 103 5.29 -2.51 -7.62
C ALA A 103 6.33 -2.36 -8.75
N GLN A 104 6.90 -3.48 -9.23
CA GLN A 104 7.78 -3.50 -10.40
C GLN A 104 7.06 -3.13 -11.71
N LYS A 105 5.77 -3.46 -11.86
CA LYS A 105 4.99 -3.14 -13.07
C LYS A 105 4.59 -1.67 -13.17
N ILE A 106 4.40 -0.99 -12.05
CA ILE A 106 3.88 0.40 -12.00
C ILE A 106 5.03 1.43 -12.01
N GLY A 107 6.29 0.99 -11.87
CA GLY A 107 7.46 1.87 -11.99
C GLY A 107 7.59 2.93 -10.89
N PHE A 108 6.77 2.85 -9.84
CA PHE A 108 6.77 3.79 -8.73
C PHE A 108 6.93 3.03 -7.41
N SER A 109 8.18 2.83 -6.98
CA SER A 109 8.50 2.34 -5.64
C SER A 109 8.78 3.55 -4.76
N ALA A 110 7.73 4.20 -4.24
CA ALA A 110 7.91 5.20 -3.20
C ALA A 110 8.17 4.49 -1.88
N TYR A 111 9.39 4.64 -1.37
CA TYR A 111 9.77 4.29 -0.01
C TYR A 111 8.68 4.79 0.97
N ALA A 112 8.16 3.87 1.80
CA ALA A 112 7.34 4.15 2.99
C ALA A 112 5.83 4.42 2.86
N ILE A 113 5.17 4.16 1.73
CA ILE A 113 3.70 4.08 1.71
C ILE A 113 3.30 2.62 1.97
N GLY A 114 2.92 2.32 3.21
CA GLY A 114 2.23 1.07 3.51
C GLY A 114 0.88 1.07 2.78
N ASN A 115 0.50 -0.07 2.19
CA ASN A 115 -0.83 -0.27 1.59
C ASN A 115 -1.92 -0.27 2.67
N ASP A 116 -2.10 0.84 3.37
CA ASP A 116 -3.26 1.06 4.21
C ASP A 116 -4.41 1.49 3.28
N GLU A 117 -5.23 0.53 2.89
CA GLU A 117 -6.48 0.78 2.15
C GLU A 117 -7.46 1.69 2.92
N ASN A 118 -7.16 2.10 4.16
CA ASN A 118 -7.92 3.09 4.92
C ASN A 118 -7.21 4.43 5.12
N ASP A 119 -5.99 4.62 4.61
CA ASP A 119 -5.32 5.92 4.67
C ASP A 119 -5.94 6.88 3.62
N PRO A 120 -6.46 8.04 4.05
CA PRO A 120 -7.02 9.04 3.14
C PRO A 120 -6.02 9.54 2.09
N ILE A 121 -4.72 9.57 2.38
CA ILE A 121 -3.70 10.02 1.42
C ILE A 121 -3.43 8.95 0.37
N THR A 122 -3.27 7.69 0.79
CA THR A 122 -3.14 6.55 -0.14
C THR A 122 -4.36 6.44 -1.07
N LYS A 123 -5.58 6.63 -0.54
CA LYS A 123 -6.82 6.69 -1.35
C LYS A 123 -6.81 7.83 -2.36
N ALA A 124 -6.32 9.01 -1.97
CA ALA A 124 -6.22 10.16 -2.86
C ALA A 124 -5.21 9.91 -3.99
N ILE A 125 -4.05 9.32 -3.68
CA ILE A 125 -3.03 8.95 -4.68
C ILE A 125 -3.59 7.91 -5.66
N HIS A 126 -4.27 6.88 -5.17
CA HIS A 126 -4.93 5.89 -6.04
C HIS A 126 -5.99 6.55 -6.93
N SER A 127 -6.85 7.40 -6.37
CA SER A 127 -7.84 8.14 -7.16
C SER A 127 -7.20 9.04 -8.23
N LEU A 128 -6.04 9.64 -7.95
CA LEU A 128 -5.30 10.43 -8.93
C LEU A 128 -4.71 9.55 -10.04
N LEU A 129 -4.17 8.37 -9.70
CA LEU A 129 -3.64 7.42 -10.68
C LEU A 129 -4.77 6.87 -11.58
N ASP A 130 -5.90 6.50 -11.00
CA ASP A 130 -7.10 6.06 -11.75
C ASP A 130 -7.60 7.15 -12.69
N HIS A 131 -7.57 8.41 -12.23
CA HIS A 131 -7.94 9.56 -13.06
C HIS A 131 -6.95 9.76 -14.21
N ALA A 132 -5.65 9.64 -13.97
CA ALA A 132 -4.62 9.76 -15.00
C ALA A 132 -4.77 8.67 -16.07
N GLU A 133 -5.00 7.41 -15.69
CA GLU A 133 -5.24 6.32 -16.65
C GLU A 133 -6.49 6.58 -17.50
N LYS A 134 -7.55 7.12 -16.87
CA LYS A 134 -8.77 7.51 -17.60
C LYS A 134 -8.52 8.66 -18.56
N GLN A 135 -7.72 9.65 -18.17
CA GLN A 135 -7.32 10.76 -19.04
C GLN A 135 -6.50 10.24 -20.24
N ASP A 136 -5.55 9.33 -20.04
CA ASP A 136 -4.74 8.74 -21.12
C ASP A 136 -5.60 7.98 -22.16
N LYS A 137 -6.61 7.24 -21.69
CA LYS A 137 -7.58 6.57 -22.58
C LYS A 137 -8.40 7.58 -23.38
N ILE A 138 -8.82 8.67 -22.76
CA ILE A 138 -9.55 9.75 -23.44
C ILE A 138 -8.64 10.42 -24.49
N ILE A 139 -7.40 10.75 -24.13
CA ILE A 139 -6.43 11.36 -25.04
C ILE A 139 -6.19 10.45 -26.25
N THR A 140 -5.99 9.15 -26.02
CA THR A 140 -5.77 8.17 -27.09
C THR A 140 -6.99 8.03 -28.01
N SER A 141 -8.20 8.02 -27.43
CA SER A 141 -9.46 8.00 -28.20
C SER A 141 -9.64 9.26 -29.04
N LEU A 142 -9.35 10.44 -28.48
CA LEU A 142 -9.40 11.71 -29.20
C LEU A 142 -8.37 11.75 -30.34
N GLN A 143 -7.15 11.25 -30.10
CA GLN A 143 -6.13 11.11 -31.14
C GLN A 143 -6.62 10.21 -32.29
N ALA A 144 -7.21 9.05 -31.98
CA ALA A 144 -7.76 8.14 -32.98
C ALA A 144 -8.89 8.78 -33.81
N GLN A 145 -9.79 9.53 -33.16
CA GLN A 145 -10.86 10.27 -33.85
C GLN A 145 -10.32 11.40 -34.72
N LEU A 146 -9.30 12.14 -34.26
CA LEU A 146 -8.66 13.18 -35.06
C LEU A 146 -7.96 12.61 -36.29
N VAL A 147 -7.30 11.45 -36.18
CA VAL A 147 -6.72 10.74 -37.34
C VAL A 147 -7.81 10.35 -38.34
N GLN A 148 -8.93 9.80 -37.86
CA GLN A 148 -10.06 9.40 -38.70
C GLN A 148 -10.73 10.59 -39.41
N LEU A 149 -10.85 11.74 -38.74
CA LEU A 149 -11.37 12.98 -39.33
C LEU A 149 -10.40 13.58 -40.36
N ASN A 150 -9.09 13.49 -40.11
CA ASN A 150 -8.07 13.97 -41.04
C ASN A 150 -8.03 13.13 -42.33
N ASP A 151 -8.24 11.82 -42.23
CA ASP A 151 -8.39 10.93 -43.40
C ASP A 151 -9.69 11.21 -44.18
N MET A 152 -10.76 11.70 -43.53
CA MET A 152 -11.99 12.12 -44.23
C MET A 152 -11.84 13.48 -44.96
N GLN A 153 -10.92 14.35 -44.57
CA GLN A 153 -10.64 15.61 -45.27
C GLN A 153 -9.64 15.46 -46.44
N ALA A 154 -8.99 14.30 -46.56
CA ALA A 154 -8.07 13.98 -47.66
C ALA A 154 -8.73 13.22 -48.83
N ASN A 155 -10.06 13.10 -48.87
CA ASN A 155 -10.78 12.45 -49.96
C ASN A 155 -11.29 13.45 -51.01
N THR A 156 -10.44 13.67 -52.01
CA THR A 156 -10.75 13.68 -53.47
C THR A 156 -11.76 14.67 -54.07
N GLU A 157 -12.75 15.20 -53.35
CA GLU A 157 -13.83 16.02 -53.94
C GLU A 157 -13.44 17.49 -54.20
N VAL A 158 -12.51 18.06 -53.42
CA VAL A 158 -12.10 19.47 -53.61
C VAL A 158 -11.13 19.63 -54.78
N GLY A 159 -10.32 18.60 -55.08
CA GLY A 159 -9.36 18.64 -56.21
C GLY A 159 -10.03 18.62 -57.59
N GLU A 160 -11.14 17.89 -57.72
CA GLU A 160 -11.88 17.81 -58.98
C GLU A 160 -12.79 19.03 -59.22
N ALA A 161 -13.36 19.62 -58.15
CA ALA A 161 -14.24 20.79 -58.25
C ALA A 161 -13.54 22.08 -58.74
N PHE A 162 -12.21 22.20 -58.57
CA PHE A 162 -11.42 23.34 -59.06
C PHE A 162 -10.77 23.12 -60.43
N SER A 163 -10.98 21.97 -61.06
CA SER A 163 -10.51 21.68 -62.42
C SER A 163 -11.45 22.28 -63.47
N ALA A 164 -11.71 23.59 -63.40
CA ALA A 164 -12.61 24.27 -64.32
C ALA A 164 -11.97 24.45 -65.72
N LYS A 165 -12.61 23.83 -66.72
CA LYS A 165 -12.66 24.15 -68.16
C LYS A 165 -11.57 25.09 -68.70
N LYS A 166 -10.60 24.52 -69.42
CA LYS A 166 -9.86 25.23 -70.47
C LYS A 166 -10.78 25.38 -71.69
N ASP A 167 -11.64 26.40 -71.68
CA ASP A 167 -12.46 26.74 -72.84
C ASP A 167 -11.57 27.08 -74.03
N SER A 168 -11.59 26.20 -75.02
CA SER A 168 -11.03 26.44 -76.35
C SER A 168 -11.94 27.40 -77.12
N LYS A 169 -11.51 28.65 -77.27
CA LYS A 169 -11.79 29.63 -78.35
C LYS A 169 -11.25 30.97 -77.81
N LEU A 170 -10.36 31.69 -78.49
CA LEU A 170 -10.58 32.35 -79.77
C LEU A 170 -9.29 32.42 -80.61
N LYS A 171 -9.49 32.38 -81.93
CA LYS A 171 -8.55 32.75 -82.99
C LYS A 171 -8.27 34.26 -82.95
N ASN A 172 -7.02 34.65 -83.21
CA ASN A 172 -6.62 35.43 -84.40
C ASN A 172 -5.11 35.31 -84.58
#